data_AF-A0A3B9GG75-F1
#
_entry.id   AF-A0A3B9GG75-F1
#
_cell.length_a   1.000
_cell.length_b   1.000
_cell.length_c   1.000
_cell.angle_alpha   90.00
_cell.angle_beta   90.00
_cell.angle_gamma   90.00
#
_symmetry.space_group_name_H-M   'P 1'
#
loop_
_entity.id
_entity.type
_entity.pdbx_description
1 polymer ?
#
loop_
_entity_poly.entity_id
_entity_poly.type
_entity_poly.pdbx_seq_one_letter_code
_entity_poly.pdbx_strand_id
1 'polypeptide(L)'
;MKTIGLIGGMSWESSAVYYSLINREIRELLGKSHSASCLMYSFDFQDIEELQYAGDWAALRKRMFAAGRSLKAAGAELLVLCTNTMH
;
A
#
# COMPACT_ATOMS: atom_id res chain seq x y z
N MET A 1 8.47 6.29 15.31
CA MET A 1 7.21 6.08 14.58
C MET A 1 7.34 4.76 13.84
N LYS A 2 6.30 3.91 13.86
CA LYS A 2 6.37 2.62 13.16
C LYS A 2 6.45 2.85 11.65
N THR A 3 7.24 2.05 10.93
CA THR A 3 7.31 2.13 9.47
C THR A 3 6.09 1.47 8.83
N ILE A 4 5.35 2.23 8.02
CA ILE A 4 4.11 1.78 7.38
C ILE A 4 4.43 1.15 6.01
N GLY A 5 3.97 -0.06 5.77
CA GLY A 5 3.96 -0.67 4.44
C GLY A 5 2.64 -0.40 3.72
N LEU A 6 2.69 0.31 2.60
CA LEU A 6 1.53 0.61 1.76
C LEU A 6 1.53 -0.36 0.56
N ILE A 7 0.47 -1.16 0.43
CA ILE A 7 0.22 -1.98 -0.75
C ILE A 7 -0.76 -1.21 -1.64
N GLY A 8 -0.25 -0.62 -2.72
CA GLY A 8 -0.98 0.30 -3.58
C GLY A 8 -0.85 -0.02 -5.08
N GLY A 9 -1.13 0.98 -5.91
CA GLY A 9 -1.19 0.82 -7.36
C GLY A 9 -2.49 0.17 -7.86
N MET A 10 -3.57 0.25 -7.07
CA MET A 10 -4.88 -0.36 -7.41
C MET A 10 -6.08 0.57 -7.19
N SER A 11 -6.11 1.77 -7.76
CA SER A 11 -5.14 2.35 -8.71
C SER A 11 -4.04 3.18 -8.01
N TRP A 12 -3.11 3.76 -8.78
CA TRP A 12 -2.03 4.58 -8.22
C TRP A 12 -2.55 5.94 -7.72
N GLU A 13 -3.60 6.48 -8.34
CA GLU A 13 -4.22 7.75 -7.96
C GLU A 13 -4.74 7.71 -6.52
N SER A 14 -5.44 6.64 -6.13
CA SER A 14 -5.92 6.47 -4.74
C SER A 14 -4.75 6.28 -3.78
N SER A 15 -3.70 5.58 -4.20
CA SER A 15 -2.51 5.31 -3.39
C SER A 15 -1.74 6.60 -3.06
N ALA A 16 -1.67 7.55 -4.00
CA ALA A 16 -1.11 8.88 -3.77
C ALA A 16 -1.86 9.67 -2.70
N VAL A 17 -3.20 9.50 -2.62
CA VAL A 17 -4.03 10.12 -1.58
C VAL A 17 -3.68 9.55 -0.20
N TYR A 18 -3.55 8.22 -0.05
CA TYR A 18 -3.12 7.61 1.21
C TYR A 18 -1.78 8.16 1.69
N TYR A 19 -0.77 8.19 0.81
CA TYR A 19 0.54 8.73 1.15
C TYR A 19 0.45 10.20 1.61
N SER A 20 -0.32 11.02 0.89
CA SER A 20 -0.44 12.45 1.18
C SER A 20 -1.14 12.70 2.52
N LEU A 21 -2.24 11.99 2.78
CA LEU A 21 -2.97 12.11 4.04
C LEU A 21 -2.11 11.69 5.23
N ILE A 22 -1.47 10.52 5.15
CA ILE A 22 -0.61 10.01 6.24
C ILE A 22 0.50 11.01 6.57
N ASN A 23 1.16 11.58 5.55
CA ASN A 23 2.21 12.58 5.78
C ASN A 23 1.68 13.88 6.36
N ARG A 24 0.47 14.31 5.95
CA ARG A 24 -0.17 15.49 6.51
C ARG A 24 -0.48 15.29 7.99
N GLU A 25 -1.12 14.18 8.36
CA GLU A 25 -1.44 13.86 9.75
C GLU A 25 -0.19 13.78 10.64
N ILE A 26 0.90 13.18 10.15
CA ILE A 26 2.16 13.15 10.89
C ILE A 26 2.74 14.55 11.11
N ARG A 27 2.68 15.42 10.10
CA ARG A 27 3.12 16.82 10.24
C ARG A 27 2.22 17.58 11.22
N GLU A 28 0.91 17.35 11.20
CA GLU A 28 -0.03 17.98 12.14
C GLU A 28 0.24 17.56 13.58
N LEU A 29 0.54 16.28 13.82
CA LEU A 29 0.81 15.74 15.15
C LEU A 29 2.19 16.11 15.70
N LEU A 30 3.23 16.15 14.86
CA LEU A 30 4.62 16.32 15.30
C LEU A 30 5.24 17.69 14.94
N GLY A 31 4.61 18.45 14.06
CA GLY A 31 5.04 19.77 13.61
C GLY A 31 6.27 19.77 12.70
N LYS A 32 6.79 20.99 12.45
CA LYS A 32 8.01 21.25 11.66
C LYS A 32 7.97 20.54 10.29
N SER A 33 9.05 19.86 9.94
CA SER A 33 9.23 19.16 8.68
C SER A 33 9.07 17.64 8.85
N HIS A 34 8.41 17.18 9.91
CA HIS A 34 8.17 15.74 10.11
C HIS A 34 7.29 15.17 8.99
N SER A 35 7.60 13.93 8.62
CA SER A 35 6.92 13.12 7.62
C SER A 35 6.86 11.67 8.11
N ALA A 36 6.00 10.85 7.49
CA ALA A 36 5.84 9.46 7.87
C ALA A 36 7.02 8.60 7.40
N SER A 37 7.41 7.61 8.21
CA SER A 37 8.27 6.52 7.74
C SER A 37 7.39 5.51 6.99
N CYS A 38 7.59 5.36 5.68
CA CYS A 38 6.80 4.43 4.89
C CYS A 38 7.57 3.77 3.75
N LEU A 39 7.12 2.58 3.38
CA LEU A 39 7.53 1.80 2.22
C LEU A 39 6.28 1.56 1.38
N MET A 40 6.38 1.67 0.05
CA MET A 40 5.24 1.40 -0.83
C MET A 40 5.60 0.31 -1.84
N TYR A 41 4.75 -0.71 -1.92
CA TYR A 41 4.72 -1.65 -3.04
C TYR A 41 3.57 -1.21 -3.94
N SER A 42 3.88 -0.68 -5.11
CA SER A 42 2.88 -0.30 -6.11
C SER A 42 2.81 -1.36 -7.19
N PHE A 43 1.64 -1.98 -7.34
CA PHE A 43 1.38 -2.86 -8.47
C PHE A 43 1.23 -2.06 -9.77
N ASP A 44 1.51 -2.74 -10.90
CA ASP A 44 0.85 -2.39 -12.15
C ASP A 44 -0.63 -2.78 -12.03
N PHE A 45 -1.53 -1.85 -12.26
CA PHE A 45 -2.95 -2.08 -12.02
C PHE A 45 -3.57 -2.99 -13.07
N GLN A 46 -3.08 -2.94 -14.31
CA GLN A 46 -3.61 -3.76 -15.42
C GLN A 46 -3.54 -5.25 -15.07
N ASP A 47 -2.39 -5.69 -14.55
CA ASP A 47 -2.15 -7.06 -14.07
C ASP A 47 -3.15 -7.52 -12.99
N ILE A 48 -3.58 -6.60 -12.13
CA ILE A 48 -4.52 -6.90 -11.04
C ILE A 48 -5.95 -6.94 -11.59
N GLU A 49 -6.31 -5.99 -12.44
CA GLU A 49 -7.64 -5.89 -13.05
C GLU A 49 -7.95 -7.11 -13.91
N GLU A 50 -7.00 -7.60 -14.71
CA GLU A 50 -7.16 -8.81 -15.52
C GLU A 50 -7.48 -10.05 -14.67
N LEU A 51 -6.77 -10.21 -13.55
CA LEU A 51 -7.01 -11.32 -12.62
C LEU A 51 -8.34 -11.17 -11.87
N GLN A 52 -8.75 -9.95 -11.54
CA GLN A 52 -10.07 -9.68 -10.95
C GLN A 52 -11.19 -10.04 -11.93
N TYR A 53 -11.07 -9.61 -13.19
CA TYR A 53 -12.04 -9.92 -14.24
C TYR A 53 -12.14 -11.42 -14.50
N ALA A 54 -11.00 -12.13 -14.52
CA ALA A 54 -10.96 -13.58 -14.65
C ALA A 54 -11.48 -14.33 -13.40
N GLY A 55 -11.71 -13.62 -12.28
CA GLY A 55 -12.11 -14.23 -11.01
C GLY A 55 -11.02 -15.07 -10.34
N ASP A 56 -9.75 -14.91 -10.72
CA ASP A 56 -8.62 -15.67 -10.17
C ASP A 56 -8.14 -15.08 -8.83
N TRP A 57 -8.99 -15.21 -7.83
CA TRP A 57 -8.71 -14.79 -6.46
C TRP A 57 -7.53 -15.53 -5.83
N ALA A 58 -7.19 -16.73 -6.32
CA ALA A 58 -6.04 -17.48 -5.82
C ALA A 58 -4.72 -16.81 -6.25
N ALA A 59 -4.60 -16.42 -7.52
CA ALA A 59 -3.46 -15.67 -8.02
C ALA A 59 -3.36 -14.28 -7.35
N LEU A 60 -4.48 -13.57 -7.23
CA LEU A 60 -4.54 -12.27 -6.55
C LEU A 60 -4.05 -12.36 -5.10
N ARG A 61 -4.54 -13.33 -4.32
CA ARG A 61 -4.06 -13.57 -2.94
C ARG A 61 -2.56 -13.82 -2.91
N LYS A 62 -2.02 -14.66 -3.81
CA LYS A 62 -0.58 -14.95 -3.87
C LYS A 62 0.24 -13.68 -4.14
N ARG A 63 -0.22 -12.81 -5.04
CA ARG A 63 0.42 -11.51 -5.32
C ARG A 63 0.39 -10.59 -4.10
N MET A 64 -0.76 -10.45 -3.43
CA MET A 64 -0.88 -9.63 -2.21
C MET A 64 0.02 -10.13 -1.07
N PHE A 65 0.06 -11.45 -0.85
CA PHE A 65 0.97 -12.03 0.15
C PHE A 65 2.45 -11.77 -0.18
N ALA A 66 2.83 -11.85 -1.46
CA ALA A 66 4.19 -11.56 -1.88
C ALA A 66 4.57 -10.09 -1.64
N ALA A 67 3.68 -9.14 -1.96
CA ALA A 67 3.89 -7.72 -1.66
C ALA A 67 4.02 -7.46 -0.15
N GLY A 68 3.10 -8.01 0.66
CA GLY A 68 3.15 -7.88 2.12
C GLY A 68 4.42 -8.47 2.74
N ARG A 69 4.88 -9.63 2.25
CA ARG A 69 6.16 -10.22 2.69
C ARG A 69 7.36 -9.38 2.29
N SER A 70 7.35 -8.80 1.09
CA SER A 70 8.43 -7.94 0.60
C SER A 70 8.54 -6.68 1.46
N LEU A 71 7.41 -6.05 1.78
CA LEU A 71 7.36 -4.88 2.67
C LEU A 71 7.84 -5.22 4.08
N LYS A 72 7.39 -6.36 4.64
CA LYS A 72 7.88 -6.83 5.95
C LYS A 72 9.40 -7.05 5.95
N ALA A 73 9.93 -7.68 4.90
CA ALA A 73 11.38 -7.91 4.76
C ALA A 73 12.17 -6.59 4.61
N ALA A 74 11.56 -5.57 4.00
CA ALA A 74 12.14 -4.23 3.89
C ALA A 74 12.00 -3.39 5.18
N GLY A 75 11.33 -3.90 6.22
CA GLY A 75 11.24 -3.24 7.53
C GLY A 75 9.90 -2.59 7.86
N ALA A 76 8.83 -2.87 7.09
CA ALA A 76 7.49 -2.44 7.48
C ALA A 76 7.03 -3.16 8.75
N GLU A 77 6.49 -2.40 9.70
CA GLU A 77 6.01 -2.87 11.00
C GLU A 77 4.48 -3.02 11.04
N LEU A 78 3.79 -2.46 10.05
CA LEU A 78 2.35 -2.62 9.81
C LEU A 78 2.06 -2.49 8.31
N LEU A 79 0.93 -3.02 7.86
CA LEU A 79 0.52 -2.99 6.46
C LEU A 79 -0.83 -2.27 6.30
N VAL A 80 -0.97 -1.54 5.20
CA VAL A 80 -2.22 -0.92 4.75
C VAL A 80 -2.45 -1.30 3.28
N LEU A 81 -3.65 -1.77 2.96
CA LEU A 81 -4.11 -1.97 1.58
C LEU A 81 -4.79 -0.69 1.09
N CYS A 82 -4.22 -0.05 0.08
CA CYS A 82 -4.72 1.21 -0.49
C CYS A 82 -5.81 0.96 -1.55
N THR A 83 -6.76 0.08 -1.26
CA THR A 83 -7.85 -0.30 -2.17
C THR A 83 -8.98 -0.96 -1.38
N ASN A 84 -10.23 -0.80 -1.83
CA ASN A 84 -11.38 -1.41 -1.17
C ASN A 84 -11.59 -2.85 -1.63
N THR A 85 -11.49 -3.12 -2.94
CA THR A 85 -11.87 -4.40 -3.56
C THR A 85 -10.99 -5.58 -3.15
N MET A 86 -9.72 -5.33 -2.77
CA MET A 86 -8.75 -6.39 -2.46
C MET A 86 -8.70 -6.81 -0.98
N HIS A 87 -9.64 -6.33 -0.14
CA HIS A 87 -9.80 -6.78 1.25
C HIS A 87 -10.51 -8.15 1.31
#